data_AF-A0A4D9CZS2-F1
#
_entry.id   AF-A0A4D9CZS2-F1
#
_cell.length_a   1.000
_cell.length_b   1.000
_cell.length_c   1.000
_cell.angle_alpha   90.00
_cell.angle_beta   90.00
_cell.angle_gamma   90.00
#
_symmetry.space_group_name_H-M   'P 1'
#
loop_
_entity.id
_entity.type
_entity.pdbx_description
1 polymer ?
#
loop_
_entity_poly.entity_id
_entity_poly.type
_entity_poly.pdbx_seq_one_letter_code
_entity_poly.pdbx_strand_id
1 'polypeptide(L)'
;MPNAPKPTRSVLQVGEGSTHVKELAALNPEDYVAIGLAMCYKINDGGKLDEVLVMEPLTAGTLECLALGVPTSYKRVMGLTCGELFNGEDLRNPSDVNIEALRPLAKGETVSECEDMLIRSMAAARTFKRRVEAQIIPLGEVADDFNFNTEKKRVLNQVFEPSFADNVKQDKSIDVYGRADEEFNDEVDKLANA
;
A
#
# COMPACT_ATOMS: atom_id res chain seq x y z
N MET A 1 39.86 34.24 27.94
CA MET A 1 38.38 34.24 27.90
C MET A 1 37.92 32.86 27.44
N PRO A 2 37.00 32.20 28.16
CA PRO A 2 36.61 30.81 27.92
C PRO A 2 35.68 30.68 26.70
N ASN A 3 35.83 29.54 26.00
CA ASN A 3 35.08 29.14 24.81
C ASN A 3 33.57 29.27 24.99
N ALA A 4 32.89 29.85 23.99
CA ALA A 4 31.44 29.82 23.88
C ALA A 4 30.96 28.36 23.75
N PRO A 5 29.89 27.95 24.46
CA PRO A 5 29.34 26.62 24.34
C PRO A 5 28.74 26.41 22.94
N LYS A 6 29.09 25.29 22.30
CA LYS A 6 28.47 24.85 21.04
C LYS A 6 26.97 24.63 21.28
N PRO A 7 26.07 24.99 20.34
CA PRO A 7 24.65 24.75 20.50
C PRO A 7 24.41 23.24 20.56
N THR A 8 23.99 22.78 21.73
CA THR A 8 23.51 21.41 21.94
C THR A 8 22.30 21.22 21.04
N ARG A 9 22.31 20.16 20.23
CA ARG A 9 21.14 19.74 19.44
C ARG A 9 19.99 19.60 20.43
N SER A 10 19.00 20.48 20.35
CA SER A 10 17.77 20.33 21.12
C SER A 10 17.18 18.99 20.73
N VAL A 11 17.20 18.04 21.67
CA VAL A 11 16.34 16.86 21.59
C VAL A 11 14.95 17.43 21.34
N LEU A 12 14.33 17.04 20.22
CA LEU A 12 12.94 17.35 19.93
C LEU A 12 12.14 16.90 21.15
N GLN A 13 11.76 17.85 21.98
CA GLN A 13 10.79 17.62 23.03
C GLN A 13 9.52 17.28 22.27
N VAL A 14 9.12 16.00 22.33
CA VAL A 14 7.87 15.52 21.76
C VAL A 14 6.79 16.32 22.47
N GLY A 15 6.33 17.40 21.82
CA GLY A 15 5.16 18.12 22.28
C GLY A 15 4.02 17.12 22.35
N GLU A 16 3.20 17.21 23.40
CA GLU A 16 1.95 16.47 23.51
C GLU A 16 1.08 16.80 22.28
N GLY A 17 1.22 15.96 21.26
CA GLY A 17 0.60 16.13 19.96
C GLY A 17 -0.79 15.53 19.96
N SER A 18 -1.79 16.38 19.75
CA SER A 18 -3.12 16.06 19.23
C SER A 18 -3.80 14.79 19.78
N THR A 19 -4.73 14.97 20.71
CA THR A 19 -5.64 13.95 21.25
C THR A 19 -6.69 13.44 20.24
N HIS A 20 -6.46 13.59 18.94
CA HIS A 20 -7.33 13.05 17.89
C HIS A 20 -6.79 11.78 17.22
N VAL A 21 -5.81 11.10 17.82
CA VAL A 21 -5.58 9.69 17.50
C VAL A 21 -6.79 8.93 18.03
N LYS A 22 -7.79 8.71 17.18
CA LYS A 22 -8.81 7.69 17.46
C LYS A 22 -8.04 6.43 17.79
N GLU A 23 -8.21 5.94 19.02
CA GLU A 23 -7.66 4.66 19.46
C GLU A 23 -7.92 3.64 18.35
N LEU A 24 -6.85 3.03 17.83
CA LEU A 24 -6.99 2.05 16.76
C LEU A 24 -7.93 0.97 17.29
N ALA A 25 -9.01 0.69 16.54
CA ALA A 25 -9.97 -0.32 16.96
C ALA A 25 -9.22 -1.62 17.27
N ALA A 26 -9.30 -2.05 18.53
CA ALA A 26 -8.66 -3.29 18.97
C ALA A 26 -9.26 -4.45 18.19
N LEU A 27 -8.42 -5.39 17.77
CA LEU A 27 -8.87 -6.60 17.09
C LEU A 27 -9.21 -7.67 18.12
N ASN A 28 -10.26 -8.43 17.83
CA ASN A 28 -10.69 -9.61 18.57
C ASN A 28 -10.47 -10.86 17.71
N PRO A 29 -10.40 -12.07 18.31
CA PRO A 29 -10.22 -13.31 17.57
C PRO A 29 -11.28 -13.52 16.48
N GLU A 30 -12.53 -13.15 16.76
CA GLU A 30 -13.66 -13.27 15.84
C GLU A 30 -13.71 -12.22 14.73
N ASP A 31 -12.83 -11.20 14.74
CA ASP A 31 -12.83 -10.18 13.70
C ASP A 31 -12.42 -10.77 12.35
N TYR A 32 -13.03 -10.26 11.27
CA TYR A 32 -12.81 -10.75 9.92
C TYR A 32 -11.56 -10.17 9.26
N VAL A 33 -10.87 -10.99 8.47
CA VAL A 33 -9.78 -10.60 7.58
C VAL A 33 -9.89 -11.35 6.25
N ALA A 34 -9.59 -10.68 5.15
CA ALA A 34 -9.55 -11.29 3.82
C ALA A 34 -8.12 -11.29 3.28
N ILE A 35 -7.66 -12.43 2.79
CA ILE A 35 -6.36 -12.57 2.11
C ILE A 35 -6.60 -12.93 0.64
N GLY A 36 -6.01 -12.17 -0.27
CA GLY A 36 -6.05 -12.39 -1.71
C GLY A 36 -4.77 -13.04 -2.22
N LEU A 37 -4.90 -13.86 -3.26
CA LEU A 37 -3.79 -14.38 -4.05
C LEU A 37 -3.67 -13.59 -5.36
N ALA A 38 -2.68 -12.71 -5.44
CA ALA A 38 -2.43 -11.86 -6.59
C ALA A 38 -1.40 -12.46 -7.54
N MET A 39 -1.65 -12.35 -8.85
CA MET A 39 -0.62 -12.51 -9.88
C MET A 39 0.19 -11.21 -10.01
N CYS A 40 1.47 -11.30 -9.71
CA CYS A 40 2.42 -10.19 -9.78
C CYS A 40 3.62 -10.56 -10.64
N TYR A 41 4.50 -9.58 -10.85
CA TYR A 41 5.71 -9.76 -11.63
C TYR A 41 6.92 -9.19 -10.89
N LYS A 42 8.09 -9.82 -11.07
CA LYS A 42 9.38 -9.26 -10.64
C LYS A 42 10.30 -9.18 -11.84
N ILE A 43 11.05 -8.08 -11.94
CA ILE A 43 12.14 -7.93 -12.90
C ILE A 43 13.32 -8.74 -12.36
N ASN A 44 13.79 -9.72 -13.14
CA ASN A 44 14.98 -10.50 -12.80
C ASN A 44 16.28 -9.81 -13.26
N ASP A 45 17.42 -10.39 -12.89
CA ASP A 45 18.75 -9.85 -13.21
C ASP A 45 19.00 -9.69 -14.73
N GLY A 46 18.24 -10.43 -15.56
CA GLY A 46 18.28 -10.33 -17.02
C GLY A 46 17.32 -9.29 -17.61
N GLY A 47 16.62 -8.51 -16.78
CA GLY A 47 15.65 -7.49 -17.19
C GLY A 47 14.32 -8.05 -17.69
N LYS A 48 14.05 -9.35 -17.48
CA LYS A 48 12.78 -10.00 -17.87
C LYS A 48 11.82 -10.05 -16.69
N LEU A 49 10.52 -10.16 -17.00
CA LEU A 49 9.47 -10.30 -15.99
C LEU A 49 9.22 -11.77 -15.68
N ASP A 50 9.45 -12.15 -14.43
CA ASP A 50 9.05 -13.45 -13.89
C ASP A 50 7.73 -13.32 -13.14
N GLU A 51 6.82 -14.29 -13.36
CA GLU A 51 5.54 -14.37 -12.66
C GLU A 51 5.73 -14.81 -11.22
N VAL A 52 5.03 -14.13 -10.30
CA VAL A 52 5.07 -14.44 -8.87
C VAL A 52 3.66 -14.34 -8.31
N LEU A 53 3.23 -15.39 -7.62
CA LEU A 53 1.98 -15.39 -6.88
C LEU A 53 2.23 -14.86 -5.47
N VAL A 54 1.45 -13.85 -5.07
CA VAL A 54 1.62 -13.17 -3.78
C VAL A 54 0.34 -13.22 -2.98
N MET A 55 0.43 -13.73 -1.75
CA MET A 55 -0.60 -13.61 -0.74
C MET A 55 -0.53 -12.23 -0.09
N GLU A 56 -1.65 -11.53 -0.07
CA GLU A 56 -1.71 -10.20 0.54
C GLU A 56 -3.07 -9.90 1.16
N PRO A 57 -3.11 -9.13 2.25
CA PRO A 57 -4.36 -8.75 2.88
C PRO A 57 -5.12 -7.75 2.03
N LEU A 58 -6.44 -7.96 1.92
CA LEU A 58 -7.36 -7.08 1.23
C LEU A 58 -8.08 -6.18 2.22
N THR A 59 -8.27 -4.92 1.86
CA THR A 59 -9.15 -4.04 2.63
C THR A 59 -10.62 -4.26 2.24
N ALA A 60 -11.55 -3.80 3.09
CA ALA A 60 -12.97 -3.78 2.79
C ALA A 60 -13.27 -3.14 1.43
N GLY A 61 -12.66 -1.97 1.14
CA GLY A 61 -12.84 -1.30 -0.14
C GLY A 61 -12.26 -2.08 -1.33
N THR A 62 -11.15 -2.79 -1.14
CA THR A 62 -10.61 -3.67 -2.18
C THR A 62 -11.60 -4.78 -2.50
N LEU A 63 -12.16 -5.44 -1.47
CA LEU A 63 -13.09 -6.55 -1.65
C LEU A 63 -14.43 -6.11 -2.25
N GLU A 64 -14.93 -4.93 -1.88
CA GLU A 64 -16.08 -4.28 -2.55
C GLU A 64 -15.82 -4.08 -4.05
N CYS A 65 -14.64 -3.56 -4.44
CA CYS A 65 -14.28 -3.40 -5.85
C CYS A 65 -14.24 -4.74 -6.61
N LEU A 66 -13.80 -5.82 -5.96
CA LEU A 66 -13.83 -7.16 -6.56
C LEU A 66 -15.27 -7.64 -6.78
N ALA A 67 -16.16 -7.42 -5.81
CA ALA A 67 -17.58 -7.74 -5.94
C ALA A 67 -18.26 -6.99 -7.10
N LEU A 68 -17.79 -5.77 -7.39
CA LEU A 68 -18.27 -4.96 -8.52
C LEU A 68 -17.72 -5.41 -9.89
N GLY A 69 -16.87 -6.44 -9.92
CA GLY A 69 -16.31 -6.97 -11.17
C GLY A 69 -15.22 -6.09 -11.79
N VAL A 70 -14.59 -5.21 -11.00
CA VAL A 70 -13.46 -4.40 -11.49
C VAL A 70 -12.30 -5.33 -11.88
N PRO A 71 -11.66 -5.13 -13.06
CA PRO A 71 -10.52 -5.93 -13.47
C PRO A 71 -9.42 -5.97 -12.40
N THR A 72 -8.93 -7.17 -12.10
CA THR A 72 -8.07 -7.40 -10.95
C THR A 72 -6.94 -8.38 -11.23
N SER A 73 -5.82 -8.24 -10.51
CA SER A 73 -4.75 -9.24 -10.47
C SER A 73 -5.01 -10.36 -9.46
N TYR A 74 -6.09 -10.31 -8.67
CA TYR A 74 -6.41 -11.38 -7.72
C TYR A 74 -7.03 -12.56 -8.43
N LYS A 75 -6.37 -13.72 -8.35
CA LYS A 75 -6.93 -15.00 -8.80
C LYS A 75 -7.98 -15.51 -7.83
N ARG A 76 -7.73 -15.34 -6.53
CA ARG A 76 -8.49 -15.96 -5.44
C ARG A 76 -8.50 -15.08 -4.20
N VAL A 77 -9.51 -15.23 -3.37
CA VAL A 77 -9.63 -14.57 -2.07
C VAL A 77 -10.20 -15.54 -1.05
N MET A 78 -9.65 -15.53 0.15
CA MET A 78 -10.12 -16.32 1.30
C MET A 78 -10.51 -15.41 2.44
N GLY A 79 -11.66 -15.68 3.07
CA GLY A 79 -12.09 -15.05 4.32
C GLY A 79 -11.66 -15.88 5.52
N LEU A 80 -11.08 -15.25 6.54
CA LEU A 80 -10.67 -15.89 7.80
C LEU A 80 -11.05 -15.02 9.00
N THR A 81 -11.00 -15.62 10.18
CA THR A 81 -10.99 -14.89 11.44
C THR A 81 -9.57 -14.45 11.80
N CYS A 82 -9.43 -13.37 12.57
CA CYS A 82 -8.15 -12.91 13.08
C CYS A 82 -7.48 -13.98 13.97
N GLY A 83 -8.27 -14.75 14.73
CA GLY A 83 -7.79 -15.84 15.56
C GLY A 83 -7.23 -17.03 14.76
N GLU A 84 -7.69 -17.24 13.53
CA GLU A 84 -7.10 -18.23 12.62
C GLU A 84 -5.83 -17.71 11.95
N LEU A 85 -5.82 -16.43 11.56
CA LEU A 85 -4.73 -15.83 10.80
C LEU A 85 -3.52 -15.47 11.65
N PHE A 86 -3.69 -15.01 12.89
CA PHE A 86 -2.59 -14.49 13.69
C PHE A 86 -2.14 -15.48 14.77
N ASN A 87 -0.83 -15.57 14.96
CA ASN A 87 -0.21 -16.29 16.06
C ASN A 87 0.14 -15.31 17.20
N GLY A 88 0.03 -15.78 18.45
CA GLY A 88 0.40 -15.04 19.65
C GLY A 88 -0.65 -15.16 20.76
N GLU A 89 -0.30 -14.69 21.96
CA GLU A 89 -1.22 -14.68 23.11
C GLU A 89 -2.15 -13.46 23.11
N ASP A 90 -1.71 -12.34 22.51
CA ASP A 90 -2.47 -11.08 22.45
C ASP A 90 -2.60 -10.59 21.00
N LEU A 91 -3.82 -10.52 20.49
CA LEU A 91 -4.12 -10.00 19.15
C LEU A 91 -3.95 -8.49 19.00
N ARG A 92 -3.76 -7.75 20.10
CA ARG A 92 -3.31 -6.36 20.04
C ARG A 92 -1.85 -6.26 19.63
N ASN A 93 -1.08 -7.33 19.85
CA ASN A 93 0.32 -7.45 19.50
C ASN A 93 0.66 -8.88 19.04
N PRO A 94 0.10 -9.34 17.91
CA PRO A 94 0.38 -10.66 17.39
C PRO A 94 1.87 -10.76 17.02
N SER A 95 2.45 -11.94 17.21
CA SER A 95 3.87 -12.17 16.95
C SER A 95 4.14 -12.53 15.49
N ASP A 96 3.17 -13.17 14.83
CA ASP A 96 3.36 -13.70 13.47
C ASP A 96 2.01 -13.98 12.77
N VAL A 97 2.07 -14.34 11.49
CA VAL A 97 0.95 -14.83 10.68
C VAL A 97 1.01 -16.36 10.58
N ASN A 98 -0.13 -17.01 10.80
CA ASN A 98 -0.31 -18.44 10.60
C ASN A 98 -0.48 -18.75 9.11
N ILE A 99 0.65 -18.98 8.41
CA ILE A 99 0.66 -19.27 6.97
C ILE A 99 -0.05 -20.59 6.63
N GLU A 100 -0.08 -21.56 7.55
CA GLU A 100 -0.80 -22.82 7.34
C GLU A 100 -2.32 -22.60 7.21
N ALA A 101 -2.88 -21.57 7.87
CA ALA A 101 -4.28 -21.20 7.68
C ALA A 101 -4.58 -20.73 6.24
N LEU A 102 -3.56 -20.25 5.52
CA LEU A 102 -3.67 -19.78 4.13
C LEU A 102 -3.39 -20.87 3.09
N ARG A 103 -3.08 -22.10 3.51
CA ARG A 103 -2.82 -23.22 2.60
C ARG A 103 -3.96 -23.48 1.59
N PRO A 104 -5.26 -23.39 1.95
CA PRO A 104 -6.35 -23.51 0.99
C PRO A 104 -6.31 -22.45 -0.13
N LEU A 105 -5.87 -21.24 0.20
CA LEU A 105 -5.74 -20.15 -0.76
C LEU A 105 -4.64 -20.41 -1.80
N ALA A 106 -3.63 -21.23 -1.50
CA ALA A 106 -2.57 -21.60 -2.46
C ALA A 106 -2.99 -22.69 -3.46
N LYS A 107 -3.89 -23.62 -3.10
CA LYS A 107 -4.24 -24.84 -3.89
C LYS A 107 -3.00 -25.55 -4.50
N GLY A 108 -1.88 -25.61 -3.77
CA GLY A 108 -0.64 -26.27 -4.21
C GLY A 108 0.24 -25.47 -5.17
N GLU A 109 -0.09 -24.21 -5.45
CA GLU A 109 0.79 -23.30 -6.19
C GLU A 109 1.92 -22.77 -5.29
N THR A 110 3.09 -22.49 -5.87
CA THR A 110 4.17 -21.79 -5.16
C THR A 110 3.78 -20.33 -4.96
N VAL A 111 3.70 -19.91 -3.70
CA VAL A 111 3.25 -18.57 -3.31
C VAL A 111 4.30 -17.88 -2.44
N SER A 112 4.33 -16.56 -2.50
CA SER A 112 5.11 -15.71 -1.59
C SER A 112 4.18 -14.85 -0.75
N GLU A 113 4.62 -14.44 0.42
CA GLU A 113 3.93 -13.44 1.22
C GLU A 113 4.29 -12.03 0.76
N CYS A 114 3.38 -11.07 0.98
CA CYS A 114 3.67 -9.68 0.75
C CYS A 114 4.57 -9.09 1.85
N GLU A 115 5.25 -7.97 1.56
CA GLU A 115 5.96 -7.21 2.58
C GLU A 115 5.02 -6.74 3.68
N ASP A 116 5.50 -6.81 4.92
CA ASP A 116 4.78 -6.44 6.14
C ASP A 116 3.42 -7.14 6.31
N MET A 117 3.34 -8.41 5.92
CA MET A 117 2.11 -9.23 5.95
C MET A 117 1.35 -9.10 7.27
N LEU A 118 2.04 -9.18 8.41
CA LEU A 118 1.46 -9.08 9.75
C LEU A 118 0.74 -7.73 9.97
N ILE A 119 1.48 -6.63 9.85
CA ILE A 119 0.98 -5.28 10.14
C ILE A 119 -0.12 -4.89 9.13
N ARG A 120 0.06 -5.24 7.86
CA ARG A 120 -0.93 -4.98 6.80
C ARG A 120 -2.20 -5.80 7.00
N SER A 121 -2.10 -7.04 7.46
CA SER A 121 -3.28 -7.86 7.77
C SER A 121 -4.06 -7.29 8.95
N MET A 122 -3.36 -6.80 9.99
CA MET A 122 -4.02 -6.12 11.10
C MET A 122 -4.73 -4.84 10.64
N ALA A 123 -4.10 -4.06 9.76
CA ALA A 123 -4.70 -2.85 9.19
C ALA A 123 -5.95 -3.20 8.35
N ALA A 124 -5.86 -4.22 7.51
CA ALA A 124 -6.96 -4.72 6.70
C ALA A 124 -8.14 -5.21 7.55
N ALA A 125 -7.90 -6.01 8.58
CA ALA A 125 -8.93 -6.49 9.50
C ALA A 125 -9.74 -5.34 10.13
N ARG A 126 -9.06 -4.25 10.53
CA ARG A 126 -9.72 -3.05 11.06
C ARG A 126 -10.65 -2.38 10.06
N THR A 127 -10.39 -2.49 8.76
CA THR A 127 -11.29 -1.95 7.73
C THR A 127 -12.63 -2.70 7.69
N PHE A 128 -12.61 -4.02 7.87
CA PHE A 128 -13.83 -4.85 7.95
C PHE A 128 -14.59 -4.67 9.26
N LYS A 129 -13.89 -4.40 10.36
CA LYS A 129 -14.54 -4.05 11.63
C LYS A 129 -15.39 -2.78 11.52
N ARG A 130 -14.98 -1.84 10.66
CA ARG A 130 -15.73 -0.61 10.37
C ARG A 130 -16.85 -0.81 9.33
N ARG A 131 -16.71 -1.81 8.45
CA ARG A 131 -17.63 -2.12 7.34
C ARG A 131 -17.89 -3.63 7.29
N VAL A 132 -18.84 -4.08 8.10
CA VAL A 132 -19.18 -5.50 8.21
C VAL A 132 -19.87 -6.00 6.93
N GLU A 133 -20.61 -5.11 6.25
CA GLU A 133 -21.26 -5.37 4.97
C GLU A 133 -20.28 -5.73 3.83
N ALA A 134 -19.00 -5.37 3.97
CA ALA A 134 -17.96 -5.71 2.99
C ALA A 134 -17.40 -7.14 3.15
N GLN A 135 -17.83 -7.88 4.18
CA GLN A 135 -17.42 -9.27 4.43
C GLN A 135 -18.21 -10.23 3.52
N ILE A 136 -17.97 -10.12 2.21
CA ILE A 136 -18.73 -10.84 1.18
C ILE A 136 -18.28 -12.29 0.98
N ILE A 137 -17.07 -12.65 1.44
CA ILE A 137 -16.55 -14.02 1.35
C ILE A 137 -16.80 -14.70 2.71
N PRO A 138 -17.51 -15.84 2.75
CA PRO A 138 -17.71 -16.57 4.00
C PRO A 138 -16.39 -17.03 4.63
N LEU A 139 -16.38 -17.14 5.97
CA LEU A 139 -15.22 -17.62 6.72
C LEU A 139 -14.85 -19.05 6.31
N GLY A 140 -13.56 -19.28 6.05
CA GLY A 140 -13.01 -20.57 5.62
C GLY A 140 -13.23 -20.88 4.13
N GLU A 141 -13.99 -20.06 3.40
CA GLU A 141 -14.23 -20.27 1.97
C GLU A 141 -13.22 -19.51 1.10
N VAL A 142 -12.99 -20.05 -0.10
CA VAL A 142 -12.13 -19.45 -1.13
C VAL A 142 -12.98 -19.15 -2.35
N ALA A 143 -13.10 -17.87 -2.69
CA ALA A 143 -13.69 -17.43 -3.94
C ALA A 143 -12.62 -17.28 -5.02
N ASP A 144 -12.97 -17.61 -6.26
CA ASP A 144 -12.09 -17.57 -7.43
C ASP A 144 -12.76 -17.06 -8.71
N ASP A 145 -13.98 -16.53 -8.60
CA ASP A 145 -14.83 -16.02 -9.67
C ASP A 145 -14.70 -14.49 -9.89
N PHE A 146 -13.48 -13.97 -9.77
CA PHE A 146 -13.20 -12.54 -10.00
C PHE A 146 -12.89 -12.23 -11.47
N ASN A 147 -13.03 -10.96 -11.86
CA ASN A 147 -12.62 -10.46 -13.18
C ASN A 147 -11.08 -10.39 -13.31
N PHE A 148 -10.44 -11.57 -13.34
CA PHE A 148 -8.99 -11.70 -13.37
C PHE A 148 -8.42 -11.23 -14.72
N ASN A 149 -7.53 -10.24 -14.67
CA ASN A 149 -6.92 -9.62 -15.84
C ASN A 149 -5.44 -9.31 -15.57
N THR A 150 -4.57 -9.74 -16.49
CA THR A 150 -3.10 -9.57 -16.43
C THR A 150 -2.54 -8.62 -17.50
N GLU A 151 -3.39 -7.92 -18.25
CA GLU A 151 -2.98 -6.91 -19.24
C GLU A 151 -2.18 -5.79 -18.57
N LYS A 152 -2.64 -5.32 -17.40
CA LYS A 152 -1.89 -4.37 -16.55
C LYS A 152 -1.04 -5.13 -15.54
N LYS A 153 0.24 -5.28 -15.85
CA LYS A 153 1.20 -6.02 -15.02
C LYS A 153 1.56 -5.24 -13.76
N ARG A 154 1.36 -5.87 -12.60
CA ARG A 154 1.80 -5.34 -11.30
C ARG A 154 3.23 -5.80 -11.01
N VAL A 155 4.21 -4.93 -11.24
CA VAL A 155 5.63 -5.22 -11.03
C VAL A 155 6.05 -4.76 -9.64
N LEU A 156 6.54 -5.68 -8.80
CA LEU A 156 6.76 -5.42 -7.37
C LEU A 156 8.07 -4.67 -7.08
N ASN A 157 9.13 -4.96 -7.83
CA ASN A 157 10.46 -4.38 -7.62
C ASN A 157 10.78 -3.27 -8.63
N GLN A 158 9.76 -2.66 -9.23
CA GLN A 158 9.97 -1.52 -10.11
C GLN A 158 10.20 -0.27 -9.26
N VAL A 159 11.43 0.25 -9.30
CA VAL A 159 11.76 1.54 -8.73
C VAL A 159 11.49 2.61 -9.78
N PHE A 160 10.60 3.55 -9.47
CA PHE A 160 10.43 4.73 -10.30
C PHE A 160 11.44 5.79 -9.86
N GLU A 161 12.36 6.15 -10.75
CA GLU A 161 13.31 7.24 -10.54
C GLU A 161 12.78 8.49 -11.28
N PRO A 162 12.28 9.51 -10.55
CA PRO A 162 11.79 10.73 -11.20
C PRO A 162 12.90 11.43 -11.96
N SER A 163 12.61 11.80 -13.21
CA SER A 163 13.49 12.57 -14.06
C SER A 163 13.07 14.04 -14.13
N PHE A 164 13.96 14.93 -14.57
CA PHE A 164 13.59 16.33 -14.85
C PHE A 164 12.49 16.46 -15.91
N ALA A 165 12.31 15.44 -16.76
CA ALA A 165 11.25 15.41 -17.76
C ALA A 165 9.86 15.12 -17.14
N ASP A 166 9.81 14.53 -15.95
CA ASP A 166 8.57 14.28 -15.21
C ASP A 166 8.10 15.52 -14.41
N ASN A 167 8.88 16.61 -14.43
CA ASN A 167 8.47 17.86 -13.80
C ASN A 167 7.27 18.46 -14.56
N VAL A 168 6.14 18.54 -13.87
CA VAL A 168 5.03 19.41 -14.30
C VAL A 168 5.55 20.84 -14.27
N LYS A 169 5.65 21.49 -15.44
CA LYS A 169 6.03 22.91 -15.51
C LYS A 169 5.02 23.71 -14.70
N GLN A 170 5.49 24.40 -13.66
CA GLN A 170 4.70 25.44 -13.01
C GLN A 170 4.45 26.57 -14.03
N ASP A 171 3.37 27.32 -13.83
CA ASP A 171 2.98 28.40 -14.72
C ASP A 171 4.18 29.29 -15.08
N LYS A 172 4.32 29.63 -16.37
CA LYS A 172 5.52 30.24 -16.96
C LYS A 172 5.90 31.57 -16.28
N SER A 173 4.96 32.21 -15.61
CA SER A 173 5.16 33.46 -14.87
C SER A 173 6.01 33.32 -13.61
N ILE A 174 6.27 32.11 -13.12
CA ILE A 174 7.04 31.87 -11.88
C ILE A 174 8.13 30.81 -12.11
N ASP A 175 8.99 31.06 -13.10
CA ASP A 175 10.20 30.24 -13.21
C ASP A 175 11.29 30.70 -12.24
N VAL A 176 11.33 30.06 -11.08
CA VAL A 176 12.33 30.28 -10.02
C VAL A 176 13.75 29.84 -10.47
N TYR A 177 13.85 29.04 -11.53
CA TYR A 177 15.13 28.53 -12.05
C TYR A 177 15.71 29.32 -13.22
N GLY A 178 15.10 30.47 -13.59
CA GLY A 178 15.66 31.37 -14.60
C GLY A 178 15.74 30.78 -16.00
N ARG A 179 14.92 29.77 -16.32
CA ARG A 179 14.74 29.22 -17.68
C ARG A 179 13.65 30.04 -18.37
N ALA A 180 13.86 31.35 -18.44
CA ALA A 180 13.12 32.16 -19.39
C ALA A 180 13.54 31.68 -20.79
N ASP A 181 12.65 30.99 -21.49
CA ASP A 181 12.81 30.73 -22.92
C ASP A 181 12.95 32.09 -23.63
N GLU A 182 13.80 32.24 -24.64
CA GLU A 182 14.04 33.52 -25.33
C GLU A 182 12.73 34.18 -25.80
N GLU A 183 11.74 33.38 -26.20
CA GLU A 183 10.38 33.84 -26.56
C GLU A 183 9.63 34.54 -25.42
N PHE A 184 9.85 34.16 -24.16
CA PHE A 184 9.17 34.76 -23.01
C PHE A 184 9.74 36.15 -22.69
N ASN A 185 11.07 36.32 -22.83
CA ASN A 185 11.70 37.64 -22.65
C ASN A 185 11.27 38.61 -23.76
N ASP A 186 11.15 38.15 -25.00
CA ASP A 186 10.67 38.95 -26.12
C ASP A 186 9.21 39.43 -25.94
N GLU A 187 8.35 38.63 -25.30
CA GLU A 187 6.97 39.02 -24.99
C GLU A 187 6.89 40.05 -23.85
N VAL A 188 7.71 39.87 -22.81
CA VAL A 188 7.81 40.81 -21.68
C VAL A 188 8.36 42.16 -22.13
N ASP A 189 9.38 42.18 -22.99
CA ASP A 189 9.96 43.41 -23.53
C ASP A 189 9.01 44.16 -24.46
N LYS A 190 8.15 43.45 -25.21
CA LYS A 190 7.10 44.08 -26.02
C LYS A 190 6.01 44.73 -25.16
N LEU A 191 5.63 44.11 -24.05
CA LEU A 191 4.63 44.65 -23.12
C LEU A 191 5.18 45.83 -22.29
N ALA A 192 6.47 45.83 -21.97
CA ALA A 192 7.11 46.92 -21.22
C ALA A 192 7.34 48.19 -22.05
N ASN A 193 7.38 48.06 -23.38
CA ASN A 193 7.63 49.17 -24.32
C ASN A 193 6.37 49.59 -25.12
N ALA A 194 5.18 49.11 -24.74
CA ALA A 194 3.88 49.53 -25.28
C ALA A 194 3.20 50.58 -24.37
#